data_AF-A0A2J0QBQ6-F1
#
_entry.id   AF-A0A2J0QBQ6-F1
#
_cell.length_a   1.000
_cell.length_b   1.000
_cell.length_c   1.000
_cell.angle_alpha   90.00
_cell.angle_beta   90.00
_cell.angle_gamma   90.00
#
_symmetry.space_group_name_H-M   'P 1'
#
loop_
_entity.id
_entity.type
_entity.pdbx_description
1 polymer ?
#
loop_
_entity_poly.entity_id
_entity_poly.type
_entity_poly.pdbx_seq_one_letter_code
_entity_poly.pdbx_strand_id
1 'polypeptide(L)'
;MDVKRRQNESTGAMLRRFSRLTKQTDYLKNAKEKQYSKRNENERKEKNRAIMREHLRGLRERLKKFGEYSEDKFREEKKKLKQHLDI
;
A
#
# COMPACT_ATOMS: atom_id res chain seq x y z
N MET A 1 -0.72 -1.12 22.91
CA MET A 1 0.67 -1.32 22.46
C MET A 1 1.57 -0.92 23.58
N ASP A 2 2.38 -1.83 24.10
CA ASP A 2 3.23 -1.48 25.23
C ASP A 2 4.64 -2.04 25.03
N VAL A 3 5.65 -1.18 25.16
CA VAL A 3 7.06 -1.54 25.00
C VAL A 3 7.75 -1.28 26.33
N LYS A 4 7.91 -2.36 27.10
CA LYS A 4 8.62 -2.31 28.38
C LYS A 4 10.13 -2.35 28.17
N ARG A 5 10.88 -1.82 29.13
CA ARG A 5 12.35 -1.86 29.14
C ARG A 5 12.80 -3.29 29.35
N ARG A 6 13.74 -3.77 28.52
CA ARG A 6 14.43 -5.04 28.79
C ARG A 6 15.60 -4.80 29.75
N GLN A 7 15.99 -5.82 30.49
CA GLN A 7 17.16 -5.76 31.34
C GLN A 7 18.40 -5.42 30.48
N ASN A 8 19.25 -4.52 30.99
CA ASN A 8 20.45 -4.01 30.31
C ASN A 8 20.21 -3.31 28.96
N GLU A 9 18.98 -2.87 28.70
CA GLU A 9 18.67 -2.12 27.50
C GLU A 9 18.89 -0.61 27.70
N SER A 10 19.52 0.04 26.72
CA SER A 10 19.56 1.51 26.65
C SER A 10 18.22 2.09 26.25
N THR A 11 17.91 3.29 26.74
CA THR A 11 16.67 4.01 26.40
C THR A 11 16.51 4.19 24.89
N GLY A 12 17.60 4.48 24.18
CA GLY A 12 17.59 4.61 22.72
C GLY A 12 17.22 3.31 21.98
N ALA A 13 17.66 2.15 22.46
CA ALA A 13 17.28 0.86 21.87
C ALA A 13 15.78 0.58 22.06
N MET A 14 15.23 0.93 23.23
CA MET A 14 13.80 0.81 23.51
C MET A 14 12.97 1.68 22.56
N LEU A 15 13.36 2.95 22.37
CA LEU A 15 12.67 3.89 21.47
C LEU A 15 12.68 3.42 20.01
N ARG A 16 13.76 2.75 19.56
CA ARG A 16 13.81 2.13 18.22
C ARG A 16 12.82 0.98 18.09
N ARG A 17 12.68 0.13 19.12
CA ARG A 17 11.66 -0.93 19.11
C ARG A 17 10.25 -0.37 19.09
N PHE A 18 9.99 0.66 19.90
CA PHE A 18 8.72 1.36 19.88
C PHE A 18 8.41 1.92 18.48
N SER A 19 9.37 2.62 17.87
CA SER A 19 9.24 3.14 16.50
C SER A 19 9.02 2.04 15.46
N ARG A 20 9.65 0.87 15.61
CA ARG A 20 9.41 -0.27 14.72
C ARG A 20 8.02 -0.86 14.90
N LEU A 21 7.57 -0.99 16.15
CA LEU A 21 6.26 -1.53 16.49
C LEU A 21 5.13 -0.63 15.97
N THR A 22 5.24 0.69 16.14
CA THR A 22 4.25 1.65 15.64
C THR A 22 4.13 1.66 14.12
N LYS A 23 5.25 1.46 13.41
CA LYS A 23 5.27 1.26 11.95
C LYS A 23 4.64 -0.07 11.55
N GLN A 24 4.97 -1.16 12.24
CA GLN A 24 4.47 -2.49 11.92
C GLN A 24 2.95 -2.60 12.00
N THR A 25 2.34 -1.91 12.97
CA THR A 25 0.88 -1.99 13.16
C THR A 25 0.12 -0.86 12.48
N ASP A 26 0.79 -0.09 11.62
CA ASP A 26 0.17 0.98 10.85
C ASP A 26 -0.63 1.97 11.72
N TYR A 27 -0.24 2.16 12.98
CA TYR A 27 -1.06 2.92 13.95
C TYR A 27 -1.35 4.34 13.45
N LEU A 28 -0.31 5.02 12.95
CA LEU A 28 -0.42 6.36 12.38
C LEU A 28 -1.28 6.39 11.11
N LYS A 29 -1.19 5.36 10.27
CA LYS A 29 -1.98 5.26 9.04
C LYS A 29 -3.46 5.07 9.38
N ASN A 30 -3.77 4.15 10.28
CA ASN A 30 -5.13 3.88 10.76
C ASN A 30 -5.72 5.11 11.45
N ALA A 31 -4.95 5.83 12.27
CA ALA A 31 -5.39 7.06 12.90
C ALA A 31 -5.71 8.15 11.87
N LYS A 32 -4.86 8.36 10.86
CA LYS A 32 -5.10 9.31 9.77
C LYS A 32 -6.30 8.93 8.91
N GLU A 33 -6.52 7.63 8.66
CA GLU A 33 -7.66 7.15 7.90
C GLU A 33 -9.00 7.37 8.64
N LYS A 34 -8.99 7.21 9.97
CA LYS A 34 -10.15 7.43 10.85
C LYS A 34 -10.44 8.90 11.15
N GLN A 35 -9.51 9.81 10.85
CA GLN A 35 -9.68 11.25 11.11
C GLN A 35 -10.92 11.83 10.41
N TYR A 36 -11.28 11.28 9.25
CA TYR A 36 -12.42 11.72 8.46
C TYR A 36 -13.37 10.56 8.19
N SER A 37 -14.67 10.82 8.27
CA SER A 37 -15.68 9.83 7.88
C SER A 37 -15.59 9.57 6.37
N LYS A 38 -15.47 8.29 6.01
CA LYS A 38 -15.53 7.83 4.62
C LYS A 38 -16.76 6.96 4.47
N ARG A 39 -17.53 7.18 3.40
CA ARG A 39 -18.62 6.28 3.03
C ARG A 39 -18.02 4.96 2.56
N ASN A 40 -18.63 3.84 2.95
CA ASN A 40 -18.26 2.53 2.45
C ASN A 40 -18.37 2.51 0.93
N GLU A 41 -17.41 1.88 0.27
CA GLU A 41 -17.46 1.71 -1.18
C GLU A 41 -18.54 0.68 -1.55
N ASN A 42 -19.27 0.94 -2.63
CA ASN A 42 -20.21 -0.04 -3.17
C ASN A 42 -19.45 -1.31 -3.60
N GLU A 43 -20.06 -2.49 -3.45
CA GLU A 43 -19.45 -3.78 -3.83
C GLU A 43 -18.87 -3.78 -5.25
N ARG A 44 -19.55 -3.13 -6.21
CA ARG A 44 -19.06 -3.00 -7.58
C ARG A 44 -17.72 -2.26 -7.65
N LYS A 45 -17.56 -1.19 -6.88
CA LYS A 45 -16.31 -0.41 -6.84
C LYS A 45 -15.18 -1.21 -6.20
N GLU A 46 -15.49 -1.98 -5.17
CA GLU A 46 -14.52 -2.86 -4.52
C GLU A 46 -14.03 -3.96 -5.46
N LYS A 47 -14.95 -4.64 -6.15
CA LYS A 47 -14.64 -5.66 -7.17
C LYS A 47 -13.81 -5.08 -8.31
N ASN A 48 -14.22 -3.94 -8.87
CA ASN A 48 -13.49 -3.25 -9.93
C ASN A 48 -12.07 -2.86 -9.49
N ARG A 49 -11.92 -2.40 -8.24
CA ARG A 49 -10.60 -2.10 -7.67
C ARG A 49 -9.75 -3.36 -7.55
N ALA A 50 -10.31 -4.49 -7.12
CA ALA A 50 -9.59 -5.76 -7.02
C ALA A 50 -9.11 -6.24 -8.40
N ILE A 51 -10.00 -6.25 -9.39
CA ILE A 51 -9.70 -6.58 -10.79
C ILE A 51 -8.55 -5.71 -11.33
N MET A 52 -8.64 -4.39 -11.12
CA MET A 52 -7.60 -3.47 -11.60
C MET A 52 -6.23 -3.73 -10.94
N ARG A 53 -6.19 -4.13 -9.65
CA ARG A 53 -4.91 -4.47 -8.99
C ARG A 53 -4.25 -5.68 -9.65
N GLU A 54 -5.02 -6.69 -10.01
CA GLU A 54 -4.53 -7.89 -10.67
C GLU A 54 -3.93 -7.56 -12.04
N HIS A 55 -4.66 -6.81 -12.87
CA HIS A 55 -4.14 -6.39 -14.17
C HIS A 55 -2.89 -5.51 -14.06
N LEU A 56 -2.84 -4.59 -13.09
CA LEU A 56 -1.65 -3.76 -12.85
C LEU A 56 -0.43 -4.59 -12.42
N ARG A 57 -0.65 -5.65 -11.65
CA ARG A 57 0.41 -6.59 -11.29
C ARG A 57 0.94 -7.32 -12.52
N GLY A 58 0.04 -7.87 -13.34
CA GLY A 58 0.41 -8.54 -14.59
C GLY A 58 1.15 -7.61 -15.55
N LEU A 59 0.69 -6.36 -15.70
CA LEU A 59 1.34 -5.34 -16.53
C LEU A 59 2.77 -5.04 -16.04
N ARG A 60 2.95 -4.88 -14.72
CA ARG A 60 4.27 -4.65 -14.13
C ARG A 60 5.21 -5.82 -14.37
N GLU A 61 4.74 -7.05 -14.19
CA GLU A 61 5.54 -8.26 -14.44
C GLU A 61 5.90 -8.39 -15.91
N ARG A 62 4.96 -8.09 -16.83
CA ARG A 62 5.18 -8.08 -18.27
C ARG A 62 6.27 -7.07 -18.67
N LEU A 63 6.13 -5.80 -18.24
CA LEU A 63 7.10 -4.74 -18.56
C LEU A 63 8.49 -5.04 -18.00
N LYS A 64 8.57 -5.63 -16.80
CA LYS A 64 9.83 -6.09 -16.22
C LYS A 64 10.48 -7.20 -17.05
N LYS A 65 9.70 -8.19 -17.51
CA LYS A 65 10.20 -9.30 -18.35
C LYS A 65 10.75 -8.79 -19.69
N PHE A 66 10.15 -7.76 -20.27
CA PHE A 66 10.62 -7.16 -21.52
C PHE A 66 11.77 -6.15 -21.33
N GLY A 67 12.18 -5.85 -20.10
CA GLY A 67 13.20 -4.84 -19.82
C GLY A 67 12.74 -3.40 -20.09
N GLU A 68 11.46 -3.19 -20.36
CA GLU A 68 10.88 -1.88 -20.71
C GLU A 68 10.25 -1.15 -19.52
N TYR A 69 10.50 -1.63 -18.30
CA TYR A 69 9.92 -1.00 -17.11
C TYR A 69 10.54 0.38 -16.87
N SER A 70 9.82 1.42 -17.29
CA SER A 70 9.98 2.78 -16.78
C SER A 70 8.67 3.24 -16.12
N GLU A 71 8.78 4.14 -15.15
CA GLU A 71 7.61 4.65 -14.43
C GLU A 71 6.64 5.38 -15.38
N ASP A 72 7.17 6.04 -16.42
CA ASP A 72 6.39 6.73 -17.43
C ASP A 72 5.66 5.77 -18.37
N LYS A 73 6.36 4.74 -18.89
CA LYS A 73 5.74 3.69 -19.71
C LYS A 73 4.64 2.95 -18.95
N PHE A 74 4.86 2.65 -17.67
CA PHE A 74 3.84 2.01 -16.84
C PHE A 74 2.59 2.89 -16.66
N ARG A 75 2.76 4.22 -16.53
CA ARG A 75 1.64 5.16 -16.43
C ARG A 75 0.84 5.24 -17.72
N GLU A 76 1.49 5.23 -18.88
CA GLU A 76 0.83 5.22 -20.19
C GLU A 76 0.04 3.94 -20.41
N GLU A 77 0.67 2.78 -20.20
CA GLU A 77 0.02 1.48 -20.35
C GLU A 77 -1.12 1.29 -19.34
N LYS A 78 -0.99 1.82 -18.11
CA LYS A 78 -2.08 1.86 -17.14
C LYS A 78 -3.29 2.66 -17.65
N LYS A 79 -3.08 3.79 -18.35
CA LYS A 79 -4.18 4.58 -18.92
C LYS A 79 -4.90 3.80 -20.02
N LYS A 80 -4.15 3.16 -20.91
CA LYS A 80 -4.70 2.29 -21.97
C LYS A 80 -5.51 1.13 -21.38
N LEU A 81 -4.96 0.46 -20.36
CA LEU A 81 -5.63 -0.63 -19.65
C LEU A 81 -6.94 -0.17 -19.01
N LYS A 82 -6.96 1.01 -18.39
CA LYS A 82 -8.18 1.57 -17.79
C LYS A 82 -9.26 1.85 -18.85
N GLN A 83 -8.86 2.39 -20.00
CA GLN A 83 -9.78 2.64 -21.12
C GLN A 83 -10.36 1.33 -21.68
N HIS A 84 -9.53 0.28 -21.79
CA HIS A 84 -9.96 -1.00 -22.34
C HIS A 84 -10.94 -1.77 -21.42
N LEU A 85 -10.75 -1.66 -20.10
CA LEU A 85 -11.60 -2.35 -19.12
C LEU A 85 -12.96 -1.67 -18.90
N ASP A 86 -13.18 -0.45 -19.41
CA ASP A 86 -14.38 0.36 -19.20
C ASP A 86 -14.78 0.47 -17.70
N ILE A 87 -13.77 0.68 -16.84
CA ILE A 87 -13.86 0.74 -15.36
C ILE A 87 -13.37 2.09 -14.80
#